data_AF-A0A3N5JEK5-F1
#
_entry.id   AF-A0A3N5JEK5-F1
#
_cell.length_a   1.000
_cell.length_b   1.000
_cell.length_c   1.000
_cell.angle_alpha   90.00
_cell.angle_beta   90.00
_cell.angle_gamma   90.00
#
_symmetry.space_group_name_H-M   'P 1'
#
loop_
_entity.id
_entity.type
_entity.pdbx_description
1 polymer ?
#
loop_
_entity_poly.entity_id
_entity_poly.type
_entity_poly.pdbx_seq_one_letter_code
_entity_poly.pdbx_strand_id
1 'polypeptide(L)'
;MQQSGDTHAQTVVFYASMANALSSTLGSYFTPPSLNKMGAMDGDGPWEYSWKEGELTVTVKIAIVVDQYVWEAYYSGKINDISVNNFLAVKAQQALNERSGNFESYQPPLSTVQATYSWSLDSAESLLFQVIASTFQQGGKFVGKSNVDQSGELLVYKLQGQDYVINQQFLWHRQGTGEWWDFTNGVVDSSGVWN
;
A
#
# COMPACT_ATOMS: atom_id res chain seq x y z
N MET A 1 -21.36 5.79 10.60
CA MET A 1 -20.23 6.63 11.03
C MET A 1 -20.39 7.99 10.36
N GLN A 2 -20.66 9.04 11.14
CA GLN A 2 -20.79 10.40 10.60
C GLN A 2 -19.42 10.79 10.04
N GLN A 3 -19.33 11.11 8.75
CA GLN A 3 -18.09 11.61 8.15
C GLN A 3 -17.69 12.89 8.88
N SER A 4 -16.57 12.88 9.59
CA SER A 4 -15.98 14.10 10.14
C SER A 4 -15.76 15.09 8.99
N GLY A 5 -16.18 16.34 9.18
CA GLY A 5 -15.96 17.43 8.23
C GLY A 5 -14.51 17.94 8.21
N ASP A 6 -13.65 17.41 9.08
CA ASP A 6 -12.23 17.74 9.12
C ASP A 6 -11.47 16.99 8.00
N THR A 7 -10.92 17.75 7.05
CA THR A 7 -10.11 17.23 5.94
C THR A 7 -8.89 16.42 6.41
N HIS A 8 -8.34 16.72 7.59
CA HIS A 8 -7.25 15.94 8.18
C HIS A 8 -7.76 14.60 8.69
N ALA A 9 -8.93 14.57 9.36
CA ALA A 9 -9.55 13.33 9.80
C ALA A 9 -9.92 12.43 8.61
N GLN A 10 -10.36 12.99 7.48
CA GLN A 10 -10.63 12.21 6.26
C GLN A 10 -9.34 11.63 5.65
N THR A 11 -8.25 12.40 5.68
CA THR A 11 -6.92 11.95 5.22
C THR A 11 -6.39 10.82 6.11
N VAL A 12 -6.55 10.95 7.43
CA VAL A 12 -6.24 9.89 8.40
C VAL A 12 -7.10 8.67 8.14
N VAL A 13 -8.42 8.81 7.99
CA VAL A 13 -9.29 7.67 7.69
C VAL A 13 -8.88 7.00 6.40
N PHE A 14 -8.47 7.73 5.36
CA PHE A 14 -7.95 7.13 4.12
C PHE A 14 -6.68 6.30 4.36
N TYR A 15 -5.66 6.88 5.00
CA TYR A 15 -4.39 6.18 5.22
C TYR A 15 -4.46 5.11 6.31
N ALA A 16 -5.22 5.32 7.38
CA ALA A 16 -5.49 4.34 8.42
C ALA A 16 -6.38 3.22 7.90
N SER A 17 -7.37 3.50 7.03
CA SER A 17 -8.11 2.44 6.34
C SER A 17 -7.25 1.70 5.34
N MET A 18 -6.32 2.36 4.66
CA MET A 18 -5.32 1.70 3.83
C MET A 18 -4.44 0.81 4.72
N ALA A 19 -3.79 1.34 5.75
CA ALA A 19 -2.92 0.59 6.66
C ALA A 19 -3.65 -0.55 7.40
N ASN A 20 -4.90 -0.34 7.82
CA ASN A 20 -5.72 -1.35 8.49
C ASN A 20 -6.33 -2.35 7.52
N ALA A 21 -6.66 -1.95 6.29
CA ALA A 21 -6.94 -2.90 5.22
C ALA A 21 -5.68 -3.75 5.03
N LEU A 22 -4.53 -3.12 4.74
CA LEU A 22 -3.26 -3.80 4.58
C LEU A 22 -2.98 -4.75 5.75
N SER A 23 -3.14 -4.36 7.02
CA SER A 23 -2.91 -5.21 8.21
C SER A 23 -3.93 -6.34 8.42
N SER A 24 -5.23 -6.07 8.25
CA SER A 24 -6.29 -7.08 8.36
C SER A 24 -6.35 -8.04 7.17
N THR A 25 -5.65 -7.70 6.09
CA THR A 25 -5.67 -8.41 4.81
C THR A 25 -4.26 -8.69 4.27
N LEU A 26 -3.24 -8.73 5.13
CA LEU A 26 -1.86 -9.05 4.73
C LEU A 26 -1.78 -10.37 3.95
N GLY A 27 -2.72 -11.29 4.16
CA GLY A 27 -2.88 -12.53 3.41
C GLY A 27 -3.81 -12.49 2.18
N SER A 28 -4.33 -11.33 1.74
CA SER A 28 -5.24 -11.26 0.57
C SER A 28 -4.96 -10.13 -0.44
N TYR A 29 -4.32 -9.02 -0.04
CA TYR A 29 -3.92 -7.93 -0.97
C TYR A 29 -2.46 -8.02 -1.43
N PHE A 30 -1.58 -8.66 -0.63
CA PHE A 30 -0.15 -8.81 -0.94
C PHE A 30 0.25 -10.24 -1.26
N THR A 31 -0.59 -11.20 -0.87
CA THR A 31 -0.69 -12.44 -1.62
C THR A 31 -1.17 -12.11 -3.03
N PRO A 32 -0.75 -12.88 -4.04
CA PRO A 32 -1.32 -12.75 -5.37
C PRO A 32 -2.85 -12.77 -5.27
N PRO A 33 -3.55 -11.92 -6.04
CA PRO A 33 -4.93 -11.47 -5.81
C PRO A 33 -5.81 -12.60 -5.28
N SER A 34 -6.22 -12.44 -4.02
CA SER A 34 -6.99 -13.37 -3.19
C SER A 34 -7.15 -14.79 -3.74
N LEU A 35 -6.64 -15.81 -3.02
CA LEU A 35 -6.92 -17.25 -3.24
C LEU A 35 -8.38 -17.55 -3.62
N ASN A 36 -9.34 -16.71 -3.23
CA ASN A 36 -10.74 -16.77 -3.64
C ASN A 36 -10.97 -16.69 -5.17
N LYS A 37 -10.12 -15.97 -5.93
CA LYS A 37 -10.17 -15.88 -7.40
C LYS A 37 -9.22 -16.87 -8.08
N MET A 38 -8.16 -17.30 -7.40
CA MET A 38 -7.10 -18.15 -7.96
C MET A 38 -7.26 -19.65 -7.63
N GLY A 39 -8.06 -20.00 -6.62
CA GLY A 39 -8.04 -21.34 -6.02
C GLY A 39 -6.84 -21.53 -5.08
N ALA A 40 -6.59 -22.78 -4.66
CA ALA A 40 -5.39 -23.13 -3.89
C ALA A 40 -4.14 -23.07 -4.80
N MET A 41 -3.01 -22.64 -4.23
CA MET A 41 -1.70 -22.83 -4.86
C MET A 41 -1.33 -24.32 -4.72
N ASP A 42 -1.52 -25.10 -5.78
CA ASP A 42 -1.15 -26.52 -5.78
C ASP A 42 0.28 -26.72 -6.33
N GLY A 43 1.11 -27.50 -5.64
CA GLY A 43 2.48 -27.85 -6.06
C GLY A 43 3.56 -26.84 -5.67
N ASP A 44 4.74 -26.91 -6.32
CA ASP A 44 5.91 -26.08 -6.01
C ASP A 44 6.09 -24.86 -6.94
N GLY A 45 5.07 -24.53 -7.74
CA GLY A 45 5.08 -23.44 -8.73
C GLY A 45 5.91 -23.73 -10.01
N PRO A 46 5.99 -22.78 -10.96
CA PRO A 46 5.32 -21.48 -10.98
C PRO A 46 3.81 -21.59 -11.28
N TRP A 47 3.05 -20.61 -10.82
CA TRP A 47 1.61 -20.51 -11.04
C TRP A 47 1.27 -19.34 -11.95
N GLU A 48 0.27 -19.52 -12.80
CA GLU A 48 -0.30 -18.47 -13.64
C GLU A 48 -1.82 -18.50 -13.55
N TYR A 49 -2.43 -17.37 -13.20
CA TYR A 49 -3.87 -17.21 -13.04
C TYR A 49 -4.36 -16.04 -13.88
N SER A 50 -5.55 -16.16 -14.47
CA SER A 50 -6.13 -15.08 -15.28
C SER A 50 -7.64 -14.98 -15.07
N TRP A 51 -8.16 -13.76 -14.90
CA TRP A 51 -9.58 -13.49 -14.81
C TRP A 51 -9.93 -12.15 -15.47
N LYS A 52 -11.23 -11.90 -15.66
CA LYS A 52 -11.75 -10.65 -16.22
C LYS A 52 -12.40 -9.77 -15.18
N GLU A 53 -12.20 -8.47 -15.31
CA GLU A 53 -12.87 -7.40 -14.58
C GLU A 53 -13.40 -6.37 -15.59
N GLY A 54 -14.66 -6.54 -16.01
CA GLY A 54 -15.23 -5.75 -17.09
C GLY A 54 -14.48 -5.98 -18.42
N GLU A 55 -13.95 -4.90 -19.00
CA GLU A 55 -13.15 -4.94 -20.23
C GLU A 55 -11.65 -5.23 -19.99
N LEU A 56 -11.24 -5.38 -18.72
CA LEU A 56 -9.87 -5.69 -18.35
C LEU A 56 -9.70 -7.19 -18.12
N THR A 57 -8.64 -7.77 -18.65
CA THR A 57 -8.13 -9.09 -18.27
C THR A 57 -6.91 -8.88 -17.39
N VAL A 58 -6.93 -9.47 -16.19
CA VAL A 58 -5.82 -9.47 -15.26
C VAL A 58 -5.18 -10.84 -15.28
N THR A 59 -3.86 -10.90 -15.47
CA THR A 59 -3.07 -12.13 -15.41
C THR A 59 -2.01 -11.99 -14.34
N VAL A 60 -1.91 -12.95 -13.43
CA VAL A 60 -0.90 -12.95 -12.38
C VAL A 60 -0.02 -14.17 -12.49
N LYS A 61 1.29 -13.94 -12.40
CA LYS A 61 2.33 -14.96 -12.44
C LYS A 61 3.04 -14.97 -11.12
N ILE A 62 3.27 -16.15 -10.56
CA ILE A 62 3.84 -16.34 -9.23
C ILE A 62 4.92 -17.42 -9.32
N ALA A 63 6.05 -17.19 -8.67
CA ALA A 63 7.11 -18.16 -8.52
C ALA A 63 7.72 -18.08 -7.13
N ILE A 64 8.37 -19.16 -6.70
CA ILE A 64 9.24 -19.13 -5.52
C ILE A 64 10.67 -18.90 -6.01
N VAL A 65 11.31 -17.85 -5.51
CA VAL A 65 12.70 -17.49 -5.85
C VAL A 65 13.43 -17.18 -4.55
N VAL A 66 14.42 -18.00 -4.18
CA VAL A 66 15.28 -17.80 -2.99
C VAL A 66 14.44 -17.53 -1.72
N ASP A 67 13.59 -18.49 -1.34
CA ASP A 67 12.74 -18.43 -0.13
C ASP A 67 11.80 -17.22 -0.07
N GLN A 68 11.37 -16.73 -1.23
CA GLN A 68 10.37 -15.67 -1.37
C GLN A 68 9.36 -16.01 -2.45
N TYR A 69 8.10 -15.65 -2.22
CA TYR A 69 7.13 -15.51 -3.30
C TYR A 69 7.48 -14.26 -4.11
N VAL A 70 7.61 -14.42 -5.41
CA VAL A 70 7.73 -13.32 -6.38
C VAL A 70 6.53 -13.40 -7.30
N TRP A 71 5.82 -12.28 -7.46
CA TRP A 71 4.68 -12.26 -8.36
C TRP A 71 4.57 -10.96 -9.16
N GLU A 72 3.98 -11.10 -10.34
CA GLU A 72 3.79 -10.02 -11.31
C GLU A 72 2.35 -10.04 -11.80
N ALA A 73 1.71 -8.88 -11.87
CA ALA A 73 0.36 -8.70 -12.41
C ALA A 73 0.40 -7.94 -13.73
N TYR A 74 -0.25 -8.50 -14.74
CA TYR A 74 -0.33 -7.99 -16.10
C TYR A 74 -1.77 -7.67 -16.48
N TYR A 75 -1.96 -6.52 -17.11
CA TYR A 75 -3.25 -5.99 -17.54
C TYR A 75 -3.35 -5.94 -19.07
N SER A 76 -4.42 -6.52 -19.61
CA SER A 76 -4.75 -6.50 -21.04
C SER A 76 -6.21 -6.13 -21.22
N GLY A 77 -6.52 -5.05 -21.96
CA GLY A 77 -7.88 -4.54 -22.11
C GLY A 77 -7.94 -3.03 -21.94
N LYS A 78 -9.02 -2.52 -21.35
CA LYS A 78 -9.20 -1.08 -21.08
C LYS A 78 -9.20 -0.74 -19.59
N ILE A 79 -8.51 0.33 -19.24
CA ILE A 79 -8.47 0.95 -17.90
C ILE A 79 -8.76 2.43 -18.08
N ASN A 80 -9.93 2.91 -17.62
CA ASN A 80 -10.32 4.34 -17.73
C ASN A 80 -10.07 4.90 -19.14
N ASP A 81 -10.61 4.23 -20.17
CA ASP A 81 -10.44 4.53 -21.61
C ASP A 81 -9.03 4.33 -22.21
N ILE A 82 -8.02 4.00 -21.39
CA ILE A 82 -6.68 3.64 -21.88
C ILE A 82 -6.66 2.17 -22.26
N SER A 83 -6.31 1.87 -23.51
CA SER A 83 -6.08 0.49 -23.96
C SER A 83 -4.66 0.05 -23.61
N VAL A 84 -4.55 -1.09 -22.94
CA VAL A 84 -3.29 -1.72 -22.55
C VAL A 84 -3.24 -3.15 -23.08
N ASN A 85 -2.05 -3.63 -23.43
CA ASN A 85 -1.83 -5.00 -23.83
C ASN A 85 -0.63 -5.57 -23.07
N ASN A 86 -0.88 -6.59 -22.25
CA ASN A 86 0.11 -7.25 -21.40
C ASN A 86 0.98 -6.25 -20.61
N PHE A 87 0.34 -5.21 -20.07
CA PHE A 87 1.00 -4.17 -19.31
C PHE A 87 1.34 -4.67 -17.91
N LEU A 88 2.61 -4.63 -17.51
CA LEU A 88 3.01 -4.91 -16.14
C LEU A 88 2.47 -3.82 -15.21
N ALA A 89 1.50 -4.16 -14.39
CA ALA A 89 0.82 -3.24 -13.48
C ALA A 89 1.43 -3.26 -12.08
N VAL A 90 1.81 -4.45 -11.60
CA VAL A 90 2.39 -4.66 -10.28
C VAL A 90 3.50 -5.69 -10.36
N LYS A 91 4.57 -5.45 -9.61
CA LYS A 91 5.61 -6.43 -9.30
C LYS A 91 5.80 -6.49 -7.79
N ALA A 92 5.88 -7.68 -7.22
CA ALA A 92 5.97 -7.84 -5.77
C ALA A 92 6.88 -9.00 -5.36
N GLN A 93 7.35 -8.91 -4.11
CA GLN A 93 8.10 -9.94 -3.42
C GLN A 93 7.60 -10.05 -1.98
N GLN A 94 7.49 -11.27 -1.47
CA GLN A 94 7.05 -11.54 -0.10
C GLN A 94 7.85 -12.71 0.46
N ALA A 95 8.28 -12.62 1.71
CA ALA A 95 8.88 -13.75 2.42
C ALA A 95 7.88 -14.92 2.51
N LEU A 96 8.35 -16.17 2.46
CA LEU A 96 7.47 -17.36 2.55
C LEU A 96 6.70 -17.45 3.88
N ASN A 97 7.18 -16.80 4.94
CA ASN A 97 6.47 -16.68 6.22
C ASN A 97 5.43 -15.54 6.24
N GLU A 98 5.28 -14.84 5.12
CA GLU A 98 4.34 -13.74 4.87
C GLU A 98 4.55 -12.49 5.74
N ARG A 99 5.60 -12.45 6.56
CA ARG A 99 5.83 -11.38 7.55
C ARG A 99 6.42 -10.10 6.97
N SER A 100 6.90 -10.12 5.74
CA SER A 100 7.50 -8.95 5.10
C SER A 100 7.45 -9.05 3.59
N GLY A 101 7.47 -7.91 2.92
CA GLY A 101 7.56 -7.85 1.47
C GLY A 101 7.66 -6.44 0.93
N ASN A 102 7.64 -6.36 -0.39
CA ASN A 102 7.58 -5.11 -1.13
C ASN A 102 6.79 -5.29 -2.42
N PHE A 103 6.26 -4.21 -2.96
CA PHE A 103 5.75 -4.17 -4.32
C PHE A 103 5.94 -2.81 -4.98
N GLU A 104 5.99 -2.82 -6.29
CA GLU A 104 6.00 -1.64 -7.16
C GLU A 104 4.73 -1.63 -7.99
N SER A 105 4.05 -0.49 -8.05
CA SER A 105 2.97 -0.26 -9.00
C SER A 105 3.45 0.61 -10.15
N TYR A 106 2.89 0.38 -11.33
CA TYR A 106 3.27 1.05 -12.56
C TYR A 106 2.06 1.81 -13.13
N GLN A 107 2.29 3.00 -13.69
CA GLN A 107 1.23 3.88 -14.18
C GLN A 107 0.90 3.59 -15.66
N PRO A 108 -0.27 3.03 -16.02
CA PRO A 108 -0.62 2.88 -17.42
C PRO A 108 -0.65 4.22 -18.17
N PRO A 109 -0.24 4.28 -19.46
CA PRO A 109 0.39 3.21 -20.25
C PRO A 109 1.93 3.14 -20.09
N LEU A 110 2.50 3.91 -19.16
CA LEU A 110 3.95 4.03 -18.95
C LEU A 110 4.49 2.89 -18.08
N SER A 111 5.65 2.34 -18.41
CA SER A 111 6.36 1.38 -17.56
C SER A 111 7.16 2.06 -16.44
N THR A 112 6.80 3.29 -16.07
CA THR A 112 7.41 4.00 -14.95
C THR A 112 6.77 3.56 -13.65
N VAL A 113 7.59 3.23 -12.65
CA VAL A 113 7.13 3.03 -11.28
C VAL A 113 6.37 4.27 -10.83
N GLN A 114 5.15 4.08 -10.36
CA GLN A 114 4.25 5.10 -9.80
C GLN A 114 4.44 5.20 -8.28
N ALA A 115 4.59 4.04 -7.63
CA ALA A 115 4.83 3.96 -6.20
C ALA A 115 5.49 2.63 -5.83
N THR A 116 6.32 2.67 -4.79
CA THR A 116 6.91 1.50 -4.14
C THR A 116 6.36 1.41 -2.74
N TYR A 117 5.94 0.22 -2.34
CA TYR A 117 5.40 -0.11 -1.04
C TYR A 117 6.30 -1.18 -0.42
N SER A 118 6.61 -1.04 0.86
CA SER A 118 7.28 -2.08 1.63
C SER A 118 6.61 -2.24 2.99
N TRP A 119 6.65 -3.46 3.52
CA TRP A 119 6.06 -3.76 4.81
C TRP A 119 6.82 -4.85 5.56
N SER A 120 6.64 -4.85 6.88
CA SER A 120 7.08 -5.92 7.78
C SER A 120 6.22 -5.96 9.03
N LEU A 121 6.10 -7.13 9.65
CA LEU A 121 5.52 -7.30 10.97
C LEU A 121 6.63 -7.25 12.03
N ASP A 122 6.44 -6.43 13.06
CA ASP A 122 7.32 -6.44 14.23
C ASP A 122 7.05 -7.66 15.13
N SER A 123 7.78 -7.77 16.24
CA SER A 123 7.62 -8.89 17.19
C SER A 123 6.26 -8.91 17.91
N ALA A 124 5.51 -7.80 17.86
CA ALA A 124 4.19 -7.66 18.44
C ALA A 124 3.07 -7.81 17.39
N GLU A 125 3.40 -8.29 16.19
CA GLU A 125 2.48 -8.38 15.03
C GLU A 125 1.95 -7.03 14.55
N SER A 126 2.59 -5.91 14.92
CA SER A 126 2.25 -4.60 14.36
C SER A 126 2.85 -4.48 12.95
N LEU A 127 2.04 -3.97 12.02
CA LEU A 127 2.45 -3.67 10.65
C LEU A 127 3.28 -2.39 10.61
N LEU A 128 4.53 -2.50 10.19
CA LEU A 128 5.37 -1.39 9.76
C LEU A 128 5.30 -1.30 8.25
N PHE A 129 5.05 -0.11 7.70
CA PHE A 129 4.98 0.09 6.25
C PHE A 129 5.64 1.39 5.82
N GLN A 130 6.09 1.39 4.57
CA GLN A 130 6.57 2.57 3.87
C GLN A 130 5.99 2.61 2.47
N VAL A 131 5.61 3.79 2.02
CA VAL A 131 5.22 4.06 0.63
C VAL A 131 6.06 5.21 0.11
N ILE A 132 6.66 5.04 -1.07
CA ILE A 132 7.34 6.10 -1.80
C ILE A 132 6.61 6.25 -3.13
N ALA A 133 5.88 7.34 -3.30
CA ALA A 133 5.21 7.65 -4.55
C ALA A 133 6.14 8.53 -5.39
N SER A 134 6.47 8.09 -6.61
CA SER A 134 7.30 8.85 -7.54
C SER A 134 6.48 9.89 -8.32
N THR A 135 5.20 9.61 -8.58
CA THR A 135 4.31 10.47 -9.39
C THR A 135 3.05 10.90 -8.67
N PHE A 136 2.53 10.09 -7.73
CA PHE A 136 1.41 10.48 -6.86
C PHE A 136 1.91 11.44 -5.77
N GLN A 137 1.21 12.57 -5.55
CA GLN A 137 1.60 13.61 -4.58
C GLN A 137 3.03 14.17 -4.77
N GLN A 138 3.49 14.30 -6.03
CA GLN A 138 4.79 14.93 -6.38
C GLN A 138 6.01 14.37 -5.63
N GLY A 139 6.15 13.05 -5.55
CA GLY A 139 7.32 12.45 -4.91
C GLY A 139 7.14 12.14 -3.42
N GLY A 140 5.92 12.08 -2.90
CA GLY A 140 5.64 11.91 -1.46
C GLY A 140 6.13 10.59 -0.87
N LYS A 141 6.53 10.61 0.41
CA LYS A 141 6.88 9.42 1.19
C LYS A 141 6.00 9.32 2.42
N PHE A 142 5.56 8.11 2.73
CA PHE A 142 4.74 7.77 3.89
C PHE A 142 5.45 6.68 4.68
N VAL A 143 5.51 6.81 5.99
CA VAL A 143 6.01 5.77 6.89
C VAL A 143 5.01 5.62 8.01
N GLY A 144 4.58 4.41 8.30
CA GLY A 144 3.60 4.21 9.36
C GLY A 144 3.74 2.90 10.09
N LYS A 145 3.05 2.86 11.22
CA LYS A 145 2.88 1.69 12.08
C LYS A 145 1.39 1.52 12.35
N SER A 146 0.83 0.34 12.06
CA SER A 146 -0.50 -0.07 12.51
C SER A 146 -0.37 -1.20 13.52
N ASN A 147 -0.90 -0.99 14.71
CA ASN A 147 -0.89 -1.97 15.78
C ASN A 147 -2.06 -2.95 15.64
N VAL A 148 -1.93 -4.12 16.27
CA VAL A 148 -2.97 -5.16 16.29
C VAL A 148 -4.29 -4.64 16.88
N ASP A 149 -4.21 -3.70 17.83
CA ASP A 149 -5.39 -3.07 18.43
C ASP A 149 -6.02 -1.99 17.55
N GLN A 150 -5.55 -1.84 16.30
CA GLN A 150 -5.99 -0.85 15.31
C GLN A 150 -5.64 0.59 15.66
N SER A 151 -4.77 0.84 16.64
CA SER A 151 -4.10 2.14 16.83
C SER A 151 -2.86 2.25 15.92
N GLY A 152 -2.26 3.43 15.82
CA GLY A 152 -1.02 3.56 15.07
C GLY A 152 -0.55 4.98 14.82
N GLU A 153 0.46 5.07 13.97
CA GLU A 153 1.14 6.30 13.59
C GLU A 153 1.38 6.35 12.08
N LEU A 154 1.29 7.55 11.51
CA LEU A 154 1.67 7.84 10.13
C LEU A 154 2.48 9.13 10.07
N LEU A 155 3.63 9.04 9.42
CA LEU A 155 4.49 10.17 9.06
C LEU A 155 4.39 10.38 7.55
N VAL A 156 4.07 11.60 7.15
CA VAL A 156 4.00 12.04 5.76
C VAL A 156 5.17 12.98 5.50
N TYR A 157 5.93 12.69 4.46
CA TYR A 157 7.08 13.46 4.02
C TYR A 157 6.82 14.02 2.63
N LYS A 158 7.26 15.27 2.43
CA LYS A 158 7.33 15.92 1.13
C LYS A 158 8.77 15.95 0.64
N LEU A 159 8.95 15.83 -0.67
CA LEU A 159 10.25 16.04 -1.28
C LEU A 159 10.55 17.55 -1.31
N GLN A 160 11.67 17.97 -0.72
CA GLN A 160 12.21 19.32 -0.81
C GLN A 160 13.64 19.25 -1.36
N GLY A 161 13.82 19.66 -2.62
CA GLY A 161 15.09 19.48 -3.31
C GLY A 161 15.36 17.99 -3.56
N GLN A 162 16.34 17.43 -2.86
CA GLN A 162 16.71 16.00 -2.93
C GLN A 162 16.37 15.22 -1.65
N ASP A 163 15.83 15.91 -0.63
CA ASP A 163 15.61 15.33 0.70
C ASP A 163 14.11 15.23 1.03
N TYR A 164 13.77 14.21 1.82
CA TYR A 164 12.44 14.04 2.38
C TYR A 164 12.33 14.77 3.71
N VAL A 165 11.45 15.77 3.77
CA VAL A 165 11.20 16.54 4.98
C VAL A 165 9.81 16.21 5.49
N ILE A 166 9.69 15.95 6.79
CA ILE A 166 8.39 15.70 7.42
C ILE A 166 7.45 16.88 7.15
N ASN A 167 6.24 16.54 6.71
CA ASN A 167 5.17 17.48 6.41
C ASN A 167 4.01 17.29 7.38
N GLN A 168 3.66 16.05 7.72
CA GLN A 168 2.56 15.76 8.63
C GLN A 168 2.88 14.53 9.49
N GLN A 169 2.30 14.50 10.69
CA GLN A 169 2.27 13.33 11.56
C GLN A 169 0.83 13.12 12.02
N PHE A 170 0.44 11.86 12.12
CA PHE A 170 -0.86 11.45 12.62
C PHE A 170 -0.70 10.31 13.61
N LEU A 171 -1.40 10.39 14.73
CA LEU A 171 -1.56 9.30 15.69
C LEU A 171 -3.04 8.98 15.79
N TRP A 172 -3.43 7.73 15.55
CA TRP A 172 -4.82 7.31 15.73
C TRP A 172 -4.93 6.27 16.83
N HIS A 173 -6.07 6.30 17.51
CA HIS A 173 -6.41 5.37 18.58
C HIS A 173 -7.51 4.43 18.12
N ARG A 174 -7.56 3.26 18.75
CA ARG A 174 -8.58 2.22 18.52
C ARG A 174 -10.02 2.73 18.55
N GLN A 175 -10.28 3.79 19.33
CA GLN A 175 -11.62 4.34 19.54
C GLN A 175 -12.10 5.24 18.40
N GLY A 176 -11.27 5.43 17.37
CA GLY A 176 -11.58 6.32 16.23
C GLY A 176 -11.19 7.77 16.48
N THR A 177 -10.55 8.07 17.61
CA THR A 177 -9.99 9.38 17.95
C THR A 177 -8.50 9.46 17.59
N GLY A 178 -7.92 10.65 17.68
CA GLY A 178 -6.47 10.80 17.55
C GLY A 178 -5.99 12.24 17.43
N GLU A 179 -4.73 12.38 17.05
CA GLU A 179 -3.96 13.62 17.06
C GLU A 179 -3.22 13.80 15.73
N TRP A 180 -3.07 15.04 15.30
CA TRP A 180 -2.36 15.40 14.08
C TRP A 180 -1.45 16.60 14.28
N TRP A 181 -0.37 16.65 13.49
CA TRP A 181 0.59 17.75 13.45
C TRP A 181 0.96 18.06 12.00
N ASP A 182 0.99 19.35 11.63
CA ASP A 182 1.61 19.81 10.40
C ASP A 182 2.98 20.42 10.69
N PHE A 183 3.90 20.23 9.76
CA PHE A 183 5.28 20.67 9.86
C PHE A 183 5.65 21.61 8.72
N THR A 184 6.25 22.74 9.08
CA THR A 184 6.96 23.62 8.15
C THR A 184 8.46 23.49 8.42
N ASN A 185 9.17 22.87 7.47
CA ASN A 185 10.62 22.62 7.54
C ASN A 185 11.05 21.87 8.81
N GLY A 186 10.29 20.84 9.20
CA GLY A 186 10.59 20.01 10.36
C GLY A 186 10.18 20.62 11.71
N VAL A 187 9.58 21.81 11.72
CA VAL A 187 9.04 22.45 12.92
C VAL A 187 7.52 22.35 12.89
N VAL A 188 6.91 21.99 14.01
CA VAL A 188 5.45 21.96 14.16
C VAL A 188 4.89 23.37 13.94
N ASP A 189 4.03 23.49 12.92
CA ASP A 189 3.34 24.73 12.56
C ASP A 189 1.93 24.78 13.17
N SER A 190 1.25 23.63 13.15
CA SER A 190 -0.09 23.47 13.71
C SER A 190 -0.30 22.05 14.23
N SER A 191 -1.29 21.88 15.10
CA SER A 191 -1.68 20.56 15.63
C SER A 191 -3.14 20.57 16.06
N GLY A 192 -3.73 19.39 16.16
CA GLY A 192 -5.11 19.24 16.63
C GLY A 192 -5.45 17.81 17.02
N VAL A 193 -6.68 17.64 17.49
CA VAL A 193 -7.25 16.35 17.89
C VAL A 193 -8.59 16.13 17.19
N TRP A 194 -8.92 14.89 16.87
CA TRP A 194 -10.25 14.51 16.38
C TRP A 194 -10.90 13.47 17.29
N ASN A 195 -12.23 13.48 17.30
CA ASN A 195 -13.07 12.56 18.06
C ASN A 195 -14.07 11.85 17.15
#